data_AF-A0A6J6KIP6-F1
#
_entry.id   AF-A0A6J6KIP6-F1
#
_cell.length_a   1.000
_cell.length_b   1.000
_cell.length_c   1.000
_cell.angle_alpha   90.00
_cell.angle_beta   90.00
_cell.angle_gamma   90.00
#
_symmetry.space_group_name_H-M   'P 1'
#
loop_
_entity.id
_entity.type
_entity.pdbx_description
1 polymer ?
#
loop_
_entity_poly.entity_id
_entity_poly.type
_entity_poly.pdbx_seq_one_letter_code
_entity_poly.pdbx_strand_id
1 'polypeptide(L)'
;MSEKVGQTRKNANGLSTVETLIRYGVEELQRNGSINFNLENVLRESGVARGSLYHHFGSRHGLISHCEAHLLKQTLKSENELIRVLIESGKDGEELFAMLSSIILSLGSDAMTDQRGRRIRTLAAAVEDPALREMLAESQTKGSEFLAESYELAKQKGFINPIVDTKTVAYLTQAMFLGRVLVDITDDAELSNAVNEAIVLVLKTLMNPQR
;
A
#
# COMPACT_ATOMS: atom_id res chain seq x y z
N MET A 1 -35.26 -16.56 16.04
CA MET A 1 -34.32 -15.98 17.03
C MET A 1 -33.38 -15.08 16.25
N SER A 2 -33.54 -13.77 16.38
CA SER A 2 -32.80 -12.77 15.60
C SER A 2 -31.68 -12.21 16.47
N GLU A 3 -30.43 -12.52 16.13
CA GLU A 3 -29.25 -12.00 16.83
C GLU A 3 -28.97 -10.57 16.35
N LYS A 4 -28.88 -9.66 17.33
CA LYS A 4 -28.66 -8.23 17.14
C LYS A 4 -27.24 -7.97 16.63
N VAL A 5 -27.12 -7.56 15.37
CA VAL A 5 -25.94 -6.86 14.85
C VAL A 5 -25.74 -5.59 15.68
N GLY A 6 -24.64 -5.51 16.42
CA GLY A 6 -24.29 -4.35 17.23
C GLY A 6 -24.16 -3.10 16.36
N GLN A 7 -25.02 -2.11 16.57
CA GLN A 7 -24.89 -0.80 15.94
C GLN A 7 -23.57 -0.16 16.39
N THR A 8 -22.63 -0.03 15.46
CA THR A 8 -21.43 0.78 15.61
C THR A 8 -21.84 2.19 16.01
N ARG A 9 -21.59 2.59 17.27
CA ARG A 9 -21.89 3.94 17.75
C ARG A 9 -21.01 4.93 16.99
N LYS A 10 -21.66 5.74 16.15
CA LYS A 10 -21.03 6.82 15.39
C LYS A 10 -20.95 8.07 16.27
N ASN A 11 -19.83 8.78 16.25
CA ASN A 11 -19.66 10.05 16.94
C ASN A 11 -20.42 11.19 16.21
N ALA A 12 -20.35 12.42 16.73
CA ALA A 12 -21.02 13.59 16.14
C ALA A 12 -20.67 13.84 14.65
N ASN A 13 -19.56 13.28 14.17
CA ASN A 13 -19.08 13.40 12.79
C ASN A 13 -19.41 12.16 11.94
N GLY A 14 -20.23 11.23 12.44
CA GLY A 14 -20.63 10.02 11.71
C GLY A 14 -19.59 8.90 11.67
N LEU A 15 -18.45 9.06 12.34
CA LEU A 15 -17.36 8.07 12.38
C LEU A 15 -17.52 7.09 13.55
N SER A 16 -17.17 5.83 13.32
CA SER A 16 -16.99 4.85 14.38
C SER A 16 -15.85 5.24 15.32
N THR A 17 -15.81 4.62 16.51
CA THR A 17 -14.71 4.76 17.46
C THR A 17 -13.36 4.38 16.84
N VAL A 18 -13.32 3.31 16.04
CA VAL A 18 -12.12 2.85 15.33
C VAL A 18 -11.64 3.90 14.32
N GLU A 19 -12.52 4.38 13.46
CA GLU A 19 -12.16 5.40 12.45
C GLU A 19 -11.69 6.71 13.10
N THR A 20 -12.30 7.08 14.22
CA THR A 20 -11.89 8.26 15.01
C THR A 20 -10.46 8.08 15.53
N LEU A 21 -10.18 6.94 16.18
CA LEU A 21 -8.86 6.65 16.74
C LEU A 21 -7.78 6.53 15.65
N ILE A 22 -8.10 5.93 14.49
CA ILE A 22 -7.19 5.88 13.35
C ILE A 22 -6.91 7.27 12.81
N ARG A 23 -7.91 8.14 12.65
CA ARG A 23 -7.70 9.51 12.16
C ARG A 23 -6.74 10.30 13.04
N TYR A 24 -7.03 10.41 14.33
CA TYR A 24 -6.15 11.16 15.26
C TYR A 24 -4.80 10.45 15.47
N GLY A 25 -4.78 9.12 15.39
CA GLY A 25 -3.54 8.34 15.39
C GLY A 25 -2.66 8.66 14.17
N VAL A 26 -3.22 8.71 12.97
CA VAL A 26 -2.48 9.11 11.76
C VAL A 26 -1.93 10.52 11.89
N GLU A 27 -2.72 11.47 12.41
CA GLU A 27 -2.26 12.85 12.65
C GLU A 27 -1.08 12.90 13.63
N GLU A 28 -1.15 12.17 14.74
CA GLU A 28 -0.06 12.06 15.72
C GLU A 28 1.18 11.38 15.11
N LEU A 29 0.98 10.31 14.33
CA LEU A 29 2.04 9.56 13.68
C LEU A 29 2.78 10.39 12.64
N GLN A 30 2.07 11.18 11.84
CA GLN A 30 2.67 12.08 10.86
C GLN A 30 3.42 13.23 11.54
N ARG A 31 2.91 13.74 12.67
CA ARG A 31 3.51 14.86 13.42
C ARG A 31 4.80 14.45 14.14
N ASN A 32 4.80 13.29 14.80
CA ASN A 32 5.83 12.93 15.77
C ASN A 32 6.62 11.66 15.39
N GLY A 33 6.17 10.91 14.38
CA GLY A 33 6.73 9.61 14.02
C GLY A 33 6.39 8.51 15.04
N SER A 34 6.65 7.25 14.67
CA SER A 34 6.28 6.08 15.48
C SER A 34 7.04 6.00 16.82
N ILE A 35 8.27 6.52 16.87
CA ILE A 35 9.10 6.55 18.08
C ILE A 35 8.48 7.50 19.13
N ASN A 36 8.17 8.74 18.74
CA ASN A 36 7.64 9.75 19.67
C ASN A 36 6.10 9.79 19.72
N PHE A 37 5.42 8.85 19.05
CA PHE A 37 3.96 8.76 19.05
C PHE A 37 3.41 8.71 20.49
N ASN A 38 2.52 9.65 20.82
CA ASN A 38 1.96 9.76 22.16
C ASN A 38 0.47 9.37 22.20
N LEU A 39 0.18 8.25 22.86
CA LEU A 39 -1.17 7.72 23.00
C LEU A 39 -2.11 8.66 23.78
N GLU A 40 -1.59 9.41 24.75
CA GLU A 40 -2.38 10.35 25.55
C GLU A 40 -2.87 11.53 24.72
N ASN A 41 -2.04 12.01 23.80
CA ASN A 41 -2.45 13.06 22.87
C ASN A 41 -3.61 12.58 22.00
N VAL A 42 -3.51 11.36 21.45
CA VAL A 42 -4.58 10.76 20.63
C VAL A 42 -5.87 10.61 21.42
N LEU A 43 -5.83 10.08 22.65
CA LEU A 43 -7.02 9.92 23.50
C LEU A 43 -7.65 11.28 23.85
N ARG A 44 -6.83 12.28 24.20
CA ARG A 44 -7.29 13.63 24.53
C ARG A 44 -7.91 14.33 23.32
N GLU A 45 -7.26 14.29 22.17
CA GLU A 45 -7.71 14.97 20.94
C GLU A 45 -8.93 14.26 20.32
N SER A 46 -9.01 12.94 20.41
CA SER A 46 -10.15 12.16 19.91
C SER A 46 -11.39 12.17 20.81
N GLY A 47 -11.21 12.46 22.10
CA GLY A 47 -12.26 12.32 23.11
C GLY A 47 -12.70 10.88 23.37
N VAL A 48 -11.98 9.88 22.84
CA VAL A 48 -12.29 8.47 23.01
C VAL A 48 -11.73 7.97 24.34
N ALA A 49 -12.53 7.20 25.08
CA ALA A 49 -12.10 6.62 26.34
C ALA A 49 -10.95 5.60 26.13
N ARG A 50 -9.97 5.61 27.05
CA ARG A 50 -8.82 4.70 27.06
C ARG A 50 -9.22 3.23 26.91
N GLY A 51 -10.26 2.79 27.64
CA GLY A 51 -10.74 1.40 27.58
C GLY A 51 -11.17 0.97 26.18
N SER A 52 -11.81 1.87 25.42
CA SER A 52 -12.23 1.59 24.04
C SER A 52 -11.03 1.42 23.11
N LEU A 53 -9.96 2.20 23.29
CA LEU A 53 -8.74 2.05 22.51
C LEU A 53 -8.12 0.68 22.73
N TYR A 54 -7.92 0.28 23.99
CA TYR A 54 -7.33 -1.03 24.30
C TYR A 54 -8.22 -2.19 23.86
N HIS A 55 -9.54 -2.02 23.87
CA HIS A 55 -10.46 -3.02 23.33
C HIS A 55 -10.30 -3.21 21.81
N HIS A 56 -10.09 -2.15 21.04
CA HIS A 56 -9.99 -2.22 19.59
C HIS A 56 -8.58 -2.54 19.08
N PHE A 57 -7.55 -2.04 19.75
CA PHE A 57 -6.17 -2.07 19.23
C PHE A 57 -5.21 -2.84 20.13
N GLY A 58 -5.63 -3.25 21.33
CA GLY A 58 -4.82 -4.02 22.28
C GLY A 58 -3.65 -3.26 22.91
N SER A 59 -3.00 -2.34 22.20
CA SER A 59 -1.83 -1.60 22.66
C SER A 59 -1.58 -0.32 21.84
N ARG A 60 -0.62 0.49 22.31
CA ARG A 60 -0.05 1.61 21.52
C ARG A 60 0.49 1.12 20.18
N HIS A 61 1.18 -0.01 20.17
CA HIS A 61 1.75 -0.56 18.94
C HIS A 61 0.65 -1.00 17.97
N GLY A 62 -0.40 -1.66 18.46
CA GLY A 62 -1.54 -2.07 17.63
C GLY A 62 -2.25 -0.89 16.97
N LEU A 63 -2.40 0.24 17.68
CA LEU A 63 -2.94 1.46 17.06
C LEU A 63 -2.00 2.01 15.98
N ILE A 64 -0.69 2.08 16.24
CA ILE A 64 0.29 2.55 15.25
C ILE A 64 0.24 1.67 14.00
N SER A 65 0.20 0.35 14.15
CA SER A 65 0.14 -0.60 13.02
C SER A 65 -1.14 -0.41 12.19
N HIS A 66 -2.29 -0.15 12.82
CA HIS A 66 -3.52 0.20 12.11
C HIS A 66 -3.43 1.56 11.39
N CYS A 67 -2.75 2.55 11.98
CA CYS A 67 -2.51 3.85 11.32
C CYS A 67 -1.60 3.70 10.10
N GLU A 68 -0.48 2.98 10.23
CA GLU A 68 0.44 2.70 9.11
C GLU A 68 -0.27 1.89 8.01
N ALA A 69 -1.11 0.93 8.36
CA ALA A 69 -1.91 0.18 7.38
C ALA A 69 -2.95 1.06 6.67
N HIS A 70 -3.55 2.03 7.38
CA HIS A 70 -4.44 3.02 6.77
C HIS A 70 -3.68 3.88 5.74
N LEU A 71 -2.50 4.37 6.10
CA LEU A 71 -1.64 5.15 5.20
C LEU A 71 -1.19 4.31 3.99
N LEU A 72 -0.74 3.08 4.22
CA LEU A 72 -0.34 2.15 3.15
C LEU A 72 -1.48 1.93 2.15
N LYS A 73 -2.71 1.72 2.64
CA LYS A 73 -3.90 1.58 1.78
C LYS A 73 -4.14 2.82 0.92
N GLN A 74 -3.98 4.01 1.47
CA GLN A 74 -4.14 5.26 0.71
C GLN A 74 -3.05 5.40 -0.36
N THR A 75 -1.79 5.16 0.00
CA THR A 75 -0.66 5.21 -0.95
C THR A 75 -0.84 4.23 -2.11
N LEU A 76 -1.12 2.95 -1.81
CA LEU A 76 -1.33 1.93 -2.85
C LEU A 76 -2.50 2.27 -3.77
N LYS A 77 -3.58 2.85 -3.23
CA LYS A 77 -4.72 3.32 -4.02
C LYS A 77 -4.29 4.43 -4.99
N SER A 78 -3.61 5.46 -4.50
CA SER A 78 -3.17 6.58 -5.34
C SER A 78 -2.15 6.18 -6.40
N GLU A 79 -1.21 5.27 -6.07
CA GLU A 79 -0.26 4.71 -7.04
C GLU A 79 -0.97 3.94 -8.16
N ASN A 80 -1.96 3.12 -7.82
CA ASN A 80 -2.77 2.39 -8.77
C ASN A 80 -3.60 3.34 -9.67
N GLU A 81 -4.22 4.36 -9.09
CA GLU A 81 -4.98 5.38 -9.84
C GLU A 81 -4.08 6.14 -10.81
N LEU A 82 -2.85 6.50 -10.40
CA LEU A 82 -1.87 7.12 -11.29
C LEU A 82 -1.54 6.23 -12.50
N ILE A 83 -1.31 4.93 -12.27
CA ILE A 83 -1.05 3.97 -13.36
C ILE A 83 -2.24 3.91 -14.33
N ARG A 84 -3.48 3.88 -13.81
CA ARG A 84 -4.70 3.89 -14.64
C ARG A 84 -4.76 5.15 -15.50
N VAL A 85 -4.54 6.32 -14.90
CA VAL A 85 -4.56 7.61 -15.62
C VAL A 85 -3.53 7.62 -16.74
N LEU A 86 -2.30 7.16 -16.50
CA LEU A 86 -1.25 7.09 -17.52
C LEU A 86 -1.65 6.19 -18.70
N ILE A 87 -2.29 5.05 -18.42
CA ILE A 87 -2.79 4.14 -19.45
C ILE A 87 -3.96 4.75 -20.23
N GLU A 88 -4.84 5.48 -19.55
CA GLU A 88 -5.99 6.16 -20.17
C GLU A 88 -5.57 7.32 -21.06
N SER A 89 -4.56 8.09 -20.65
CA SER A 89 -4.06 9.25 -21.41
C SER A 89 -2.94 8.93 -22.40
N GLY A 90 -2.33 7.74 -22.30
CA GLY A 90 -1.21 7.31 -23.15
C GLY A 90 -1.59 7.20 -24.63
N LYS A 91 -0.59 7.32 -25.51
CA LYS A 91 -0.75 7.26 -26.96
C LYS A 91 -0.32 5.90 -27.53
N ASP A 92 0.82 5.41 -27.08
CA ASP A 92 1.38 4.13 -27.46
C ASP A 92 2.04 3.43 -26.24
N GLY A 93 2.37 2.16 -26.44
CA GLY A 93 2.92 1.31 -25.39
C GLY A 93 4.36 1.61 -25.00
N GLU A 94 5.20 2.06 -25.93
CA GLU A 94 6.60 2.38 -25.63
C GLU A 94 6.69 3.67 -24.81
N GLU A 95 5.91 4.71 -25.15
CA GLU A 95 5.79 5.94 -24.35
C GLU A 95 5.24 5.63 -22.95
N LEU A 96 4.15 4.86 -22.87
CA LEU A 96 3.57 4.43 -21.61
C LEU A 96 4.59 3.66 -20.76
N PHE A 97 5.29 2.70 -21.37
CA PHE A 97 6.25 1.88 -20.65
C PHE A 97 7.47 2.69 -20.17
N ALA A 98 7.92 3.69 -20.93
CA ALA A 98 8.98 4.61 -20.49
C ALA A 98 8.56 5.41 -19.24
N MET A 99 7.31 5.89 -19.20
CA MET A 99 6.78 6.57 -18.01
C MET A 99 6.66 5.61 -16.81
N LEU A 100 6.11 4.41 -17.02
CA LEU A 100 6.03 3.39 -15.97
C LEU A 100 7.41 2.98 -15.45
N SER A 101 8.39 2.83 -16.35
CA SER A 101 9.78 2.52 -15.98
C SER A 101 10.37 3.60 -15.09
N SER A 102 10.10 4.87 -15.38
CA SER A 102 10.58 6.00 -14.56
C SER A 102 9.97 5.97 -13.15
N ILE A 103 8.69 5.59 -13.03
CA ILE A 103 8.03 5.38 -11.74
C ILE A 103 8.64 4.21 -11.00
N ILE A 104 8.84 3.06 -11.68
CA ILE A 104 9.46 1.86 -11.10
C ILE A 104 10.84 2.19 -10.52
N LEU A 105 11.68 2.87 -11.31
CA LEU A 105 13.02 3.26 -10.90
C LEU A 105 12.99 4.20 -9.68
N SER A 106 12.09 5.18 -9.68
CA SER A 106 11.88 6.10 -8.56
C SER A 106 11.47 5.37 -7.27
N LEU A 107 10.48 4.48 -7.36
CA LEU A 107 10.00 3.66 -6.24
C LEU A 107 11.06 2.68 -5.71
N GLY A 108 11.97 2.24 -6.59
CA GLY A 108 13.11 1.39 -6.24
C GLY A 108 14.28 2.13 -5.58
N SER A 109 14.33 3.46 -5.62
CA SER A 109 15.47 4.24 -5.10
C SER A 109 15.68 4.10 -3.58
N ASP A 110 16.87 4.48 -3.12
CA ASP A 110 17.25 4.46 -1.69
C ASP A 110 16.41 5.43 -0.85
N ALA A 111 15.89 6.50 -1.47
CA ALA A 111 14.98 7.43 -0.79
C ALA A 111 13.70 6.74 -0.30
N MET A 112 13.31 5.62 -0.93
CA MET A 112 12.11 4.86 -0.62
C MET A 112 12.37 3.70 0.37
N THR A 113 13.60 3.52 0.87
CA THR A 113 13.96 2.43 1.79
C THR A 113 13.14 2.44 3.07
N ASP A 114 12.92 3.61 3.71
CA ASP A 114 12.06 3.68 4.91
C ASP A 114 10.61 3.28 4.60
N GLN A 115 10.07 3.71 3.45
CA GLN A 115 8.70 3.35 3.03
C GLN A 115 8.58 1.83 2.80
N ARG A 116 9.56 1.20 2.14
CA ARG A 116 9.59 -0.26 1.97
C ARG A 116 9.69 -0.98 3.32
N GLY A 117 10.53 -0.49 4.22
CA GLY A 117 10.64 -1.00 5.59
C GLY A 117 9.34 -0.88 6.39
N ARG A 118 8.62 0.24 6.27
CA ARG A 118 7.29 0.43 6.88
C ARG A 118 6.30 -0.60 6.37
N ARG A 119 6.24 -0.81 5.05
CA ARG A 119 5.34 -1.80 4.44
C ARG A 119 5.57 -3.20 5.01
N ILE A 120 6.83 -3.63 5.16
CA ILE A 120 7.17 -4.93 5.75
C ILE A 120 6.73 -5.01 7.22
N ARG A 121 7.00 -3.98 8.04
CA ARG A 121 6.57 -3.95 9.45
C ARG A 121 5.05 -4.06 9.59
N THR A 122 4.30 -3.34 8.74
CA THR A 122 2.84 -3.37 8.74
C THR A 122 2.29 -4.76 8.35
N LEU A 123 2.88 -5.40 7.33
CA LEU A 123 2.50 -6.76 6.94
C LEU A 123 2.85 -7.79 8.03
N ALA A 124 3.99 -7.62 8.71
CA ALA A 124 4.38 -8.49 9.82
C ALA A 124 3.43 -8.36 11.01
N ALA A 125 3.03 -7.13 11.38
CA ALA A 125 2.07 -6.90 12.47
C ALA A 125 0.72 -7.61 12.22
N ALA A 126 0.30 -7.73 10.97
CA ALA A 126 -0.92 -8.43 10.60
C ALA A 126 -0.87 -9.96 10.80
N VAL A 127 0.30 -10.54 11.06
CA VAL A 127 0.40 -11.97 11.39
C VAL A 127 -0.29 -12.26 12.73
N GLU A 128 -0.17 -11.33 13.69
CA GLU A 128 -0.66 -11.48 15.07
C GLU A 128 -1.98 -10.73 15.32
N ASP A 129 -2.42 -9.91 14.38
CA ASP A 129 -3.62 -9.08 14.48
C ASP A 129 -4.64 -9.45 13.38
N PRO A 130 -5.68 -10.25 13.71
CA PRO A 130 -6.66 -10.70 12.73
C PRO A 130 -7.45 -9.57 12.06
N ALA A 131 -7.76 -8.50 12.80
CA ALA A 131 -8.50 -7.36 12.25
C ALA A 131 -7.63 -6.58 11.25
N LEU A 132 -6.36 -6.35 11.59
CA LEU A 132 -5.38 -5.75 10.69
C LEU A 132 -5.16 -6.63 9.45
N ARG A 133 -5.09 -7.96 9.62
CA ARG A 133 -4.95 -8.92 8.53
C ARG A 133 -6.10 -8.85 7.55
N GLU A 134 -7.34 -8.84 8.05
CA GLU A 134 -8.53 -8.75 7.21
C GLU A 134 -8.53 -7.45 6.39
N MET A 135 -8.25 -6.32 7.05
CA MET A 135 -8.18 -5.01 6.39
C MET A 135 -7.10 -4.96 5.30
N LEU A 136 -5.89 -5.47 5.59
CA LEU A 136 -4.79 -5.48 4.61
C LEU A 136 -5.06 -6.47 3.47
N ALA A 137 -5.62 -7.64 3.75
CA ALA A 137 -5.96 -8.63 2.73
C ALA A 137 -7.00 -8.06 1.75
N GLU A 138 -8.06 -7.44 2.27
CA GLU A 138 -9.08 -6.78 1.45
C GLU A 138 -8.45 -5.69 0.56
N SER A 139 -7.60 -4.85 1.14
CA SER A 139 -6.91 -3.79 0.39
C SER A 139 -5.96 -4.34 -0.67
N GLN A 140 -5.21 -5.39 -0.36
CA GLN A 140 -4.28 -6.05 -1.25
C GLN A 140 -5.02 -6.70 -2.43
N THR A 141 -6.12 -7.42 -2.17
CA THR A 141 -6.94 -8.03 -3.22
C THR A 141 -7.52 -6.98 -4.16
N LYS A 142 -8.23 -5.99 -3.62
CA LYS A 142 -8.86 -4.92 -4.42
C LYS A 142 -7.84 -4.12 -5.22
N GLY A 143 -6.71 -3.77 -4.60
CA GLY A 143 -5.63 -3.04 -5.28
C GLY A 143 -4.99 -3.87 -6.39
N SER A 144 -4.81 -5.17 -6.20
CA SER A 144 -4.21 -6.05 -7.22
C SER A 144 -5.16 -6.28 -8.39
N GLU A 145 -6.46 -6.44 -8.12
CA GLU A 145 -7.49 -6.54 -9.15
C GLU A 145 -7.56 -5.26 -9.98
N PHE A 146 -7.60 -4.09 -9.33
CA PHE A 146 -7.60 -2.82 -10.03
C PHE A 146 -6.36 -2.63 -10.92
N LEU A 147 -5.17 -3.03 -10.45
CA LEU A 147 -3.94 -2.97 -11.24
C LEU A 147 -3.98 -3.93 -12.44
N ALA A 148 -4.47 -5.15 -12.24
CA ALA A 148 -4.63 -6.12 -13.32
C ALA A 148 -5.61 -5.61 -14.40
N GLU A 149 -6.73 -5.01 -13.99
CA GLU A 149 -7.68 -4.35 -14.90
C GLU A 149 -7.05 -3.17 -15.64
N SER A 150 -6.08 -2.48 -15.03
CA SER A 150 -5.33 -1.39 -15.68
C SER A 150 -4.48 -1.94 -16.81
N TYR A 151 -3.77 -3.04 -16.57
CA TYR A 151 -3.02 -3.73 -17.61
C TYR A 151 -3.93 -4.33 -18.67
N GLU A 152 -5.11 -4.84 -18.31
CA GLU A 152 -6.06 -5.33 -19.32
C GLU A 152 -6.58 -4.19 -20.21
N LEU A 153 -6.82 -3.00 -19.66
CA LEU A 153 -7.14 -1.82 -20.46
C LEU A 153 -5.98 -1.45 -21.41
N ALA A 154 -4.73 -1.48 -20.93
CA ALA A 154 -3.56 -1.23 -21.78
C ALA A 154 -3.48 -2.23 -22.94
N LYS A 155 -3.79 -3.51 -22.68
CA LYS A 155 -3.86 -4.55 -23.70
C LYS A 155 -4.98 -4.31 -24.70
N GLN A 156 -6.18 -3.94 -24.24
CA GLN A 156 -7.33 -3.61 -25.11
C GLN A 156 -7.05 -2.42 -26.02
N LYS A 157 -6.31 -1.43 -25.54
CA LYS A 157 -5.82 -0.29 -26.32
C LYS A 157 -4.70 -0.65 -27.30
N GLY A 158 -4.20 -1.88 -27.27
CA GLY A 158 -3.08 -2.32 -28.09
C GLY A 158 -1.72 -1.83 -27.62
N PHE A 159 -1.60 -1.24 -26.42
CA PHE A 159 -0.34 -0.70 -25.90
C PHE A 159 0.61 -1.80 -25.43
N ILE A 160 0.08 -2.93 -24.99
CA ILE A 160 0.87 -4.06 -24.53
C ILE A 160 0.34 -5.35 -25.15
N ASN A 161 1.23 -6.31 -25.40
CA ASN A 161 0.86 -7.66 -25.83
C ASN A 161 1.51 -8.69 -24.90
N PRO A 162 1.03 -8.78 -23.65
CA PRO A 162 1.73 -9.46 -22.58
C PRO A 162 1.86 -10.97 -22.85
N ILE A 163 3.02 -11.53 -22.50
CA ILE A 163 3.31 -12.96 -22.72
C ILE A 163 2.74 -13.88 -21.64
N VAL A 164 2.22 -13.30 -20.57
CA VAL A 164 1.45 -13.95 -19.50
C VAL A 164 0.19 -13.15 -19.21
N ASP A 165 -0.72 -13.68 -18.40
CA ASP A 165 -1.95 -12.96 -18.04
C ASP A 165 -1.66 -11.69 -17.23
N THR A 166 -2.49 -10.66 -17.44
CA THR A 166 -2.35 -9.32 -16.83
C THR A 166 -2.41 -9.36 -15.31
N LYS A 167 -3.13 -10.33 -14.72
CA LYS A 167 -3.17 -10.56 -13.28
C LYS A 167 -1.84 -11.11 -12.76
N THR A 168 -1.23 -12.07 -13.44
CA THR A 168 0.12 -12.56 -13.14
C THR A 168 1.14 -11.43 -13.20
N VAL A 169 1.09 -10.58 -14.23
CA VAL A 169 1.97 -9.40 -14.30
C VAL A 169 1.78 -8.49 -13.08
N ALA A 170 0.53 -8.18 -12.70
CA ALA A 170 0.24 -7.32 -11.54
C ALA A 170 0.79 -7.89 -10.22
N TYR A 171 0.56 -9.17 -9.94
CA TYR A 171 1.07 -9.79 -8.71
C TYR A 171 2.60 -9.91 -8.71
N LEU A 172 3.22 -10.22 -9.86
CA LEU A 172 4.67 -10.32 -9.96
C LEU A 172 5.34 -8.95 -9.76
N THR A 173 4.80 -7.88 -10.35
CA THR A 173 5.25 -6.50 -10.11
C THR A 173 5.32 -6.23 -8.61
N GLN A 174 4.24 -6.50 -7.88
CA GLN A 174 4.17 -6.26 -6.44
C GLN A 174 5.14 -7.14 -5.64
N ALA A 175 5.29 -8.41 -6.01
CA ALA A 175 6.22 -9.32 -5.37
C ALA A 175 7.67 -8.87 -5.51
N MET A 176 8.07 -8.41 -6.71
CA MET A 176 9.41 -7.87 -6.96
C MET A 176 9.68 -6.61 -6.14
N PHE A 177 8.71 -5.69 -6.04
CA PHE A 177 8.85 -4.50 -5.20
C PHE A 177 8.90 -4.80 -3.72
N LEU A 178 8.16 -5.79 -3.23
CA LEU A 178 8.25 -6.22 -1.84
C LEU A 178 9.62 -6.86 -1.55
N GLY A 179 10.13 -7.68 -2.48
CA GLY A 179 11.42 -8.35 -2.38
C GLY A 179 12.63 -7.43 -2.35
N ARG A 180 12.48 -6.16 -2.76
CA ARG A 180 13.52 -5.11 -2.67
C ARG A 180 14.11 -4.97 -1.26
N VAL A 181 13.33 -5.26 -0.21
CA VAL A 181 13.82 -5.20 1.17
C VAL A 181 15.05 -6.09 1.41
N LEU A 182 15.24 -7.15 0.60
CA LEU A 182 16.39 -8.05 0.73
C LEU A 182 17.71 -7.37 0.35
N VAL A 183 17.70 -6.43 -0.59
CA VAL A 183 18.91 -5.67 -0.94
C VAL A 183 19.06 -4.43 -0.08
N ASP A 184 17.95 -3.84 0.39
CA ASP A 184 17.97 -2.68 1.29
C ASP A 184 18.77 -2.93 2.59
N ILE A 185 18.78 -4.16 3.09
CA ILE A 185 19.49 -4.53 4.32
C ILE A 185 20.99 -4.85 4.11
N THR A 186 21.46 -4.84 2.87
CA THR A 186 22.86 -5.16 2.53
C THR A 186 23.75 -3.92 2.42
N ASP A 187 23.15 -2.73 2.39
CA ASP A 187 23.82 -1.45 2.12
C ASP A 187 24.63 -1.43 0.79
N ASP A 188 24.31 -2.33 -0.14
CA ASP A 188 24.94 -2.43 -1.46
C ASP A 188 24.15 -1.61 -2.50
N ALA A 189 24.58 -0.36 -2.71
CA ALA A 189 23.96 0.56 -3.65
C ALA A 189 24.08 0.11 -5.11
N GLU A 190 25.16 -0.57 -5.49
CA GLU A 190 25.35 -1.06 -6.85
C GLU A 190 24.37 -2.20 -7.15
N LEU A 191 24.25 -3.17 -6.23
CA LEU A 191 23.26 -4.23 -6.31
C LEU A 191 21.83 -3.69 -6.25
N SER A 192 21.58 -2.69 -5.41
CA SER A 192 20.30 -1.99 -5.32
C SER A 192 19.87 -1.44 -6.69
N ASN A 193 20.77 -0.73 -7.39
CA ASN A 193 20.48 -0.20 -8.73
C ASN A 193 20.30 -1.31 -9.76
N ALA A 194 21.20 -2.31 -9.78
CA ALA A 194 21.14 -3.42 -10.73
C ALA A 194 19.84 -4.22 -10.62
N VAL A 195 19.34 -4.46 -9.39
CA VAL A 195 18.04 -5.13 -9.18
C VAL A 195 16.88 -4.27 -9.71
N ASN A 196 16.93 -2.96 -9.54
CA ASN A 196 15.88 -2.06 -10.01
C ASN A 196 15.79 -2.06 -11.55
N GLU A 197 16.94 -2.01 -12.22
CA GLU A 197 17.04 -2.14 -13.68
C GLU A 197 16.55 -3.51 -14.18
N ALA A 198 16.90 -4.59 -13.47
CA ALA A 198 16.43 -5.93 -13.78
C ALA A 198 14.90 -6.06 -13.66
N ILE A 199 14.27 -5.43 -12.66
CA ILE A 199 12.82 -5.38 -12.52
C ILE A 199 12.18 -4.70 -13.73
N VAL A 200 12.70 -3.55 -14.16
CA VAL A 200 12.21 -2.85 -15.37
C VAL A 200 12.34 -3.75 -16.60
N LEU A 201 13.49 -4.41 -16.78
CA LEU A 201 13.71 -5.32 -17.89
C LEU A 201 12.70 -6.47 -17.90
N VAL A 202 12.52 -7.15 -16.77
CA VAL A 202 11.54 -8.25 -16.62
C VAL A 202 10.14 -7.77 -16.95
N LEU A 203 9.71 -6.63 -16.42
CA LEU A 203 8.39 -6.08 -16.71
C LEU A 203 8.24 -5.68 -18.18
N LYS A 204 9.29 -5.16 -18.82
CA LYS A 204 9.27 -4.84 -20.25
C LYS A 204 9.05 -6.09 -21.08
N THR A 205 9.78 -7.16 -20.77
CA THR A 205 9.65 -8.44 -21.47
C THR A 205 8.26 -9.06 -21.25
N LEU A 206 7.75 -9.02 -20.01
CA LEU A 206 6.46 -9.62 -19.69
C LEU A 206 5.29 -8.86 -20.32
N MET A 207 5.34 -7.53 -20.30
CA MET A 207 4.29 -6.68 -20.86
C MET A 207 4.37 -6.58 -22.38
N ASN A 208 5.58 -6.66 -22.96
CA ASN A 208 5.82 -6.55 -24.40
C ASN A 208 5.11 -5.32 -25.00
N PRO A 209 5.59 -4.10 -24.69
CA PRO A 209 4.98 -2.86 -25.16
C PRO A 209 4.99 -2.79 -26.69
N GLN A 210 3.93 -2.20 -27.25
CA GLN A 210 3.72 -2.04 -28.69
C GLN A 210 3.82 -0.56 -29.08
N ARG A 211 4.18 -0.29 -30.34
CA ARG A 211 4.15 1.06 -30.93
C ARG A 211 2.76 1.42 -31.46
#